data_AF-A0A919K1W9-F1
#
_entry.id   AF-A0A919K1W9-F1
#
_cell.length_a   1.000
_cell.length_b   1.000
_cell.length_c   1.000
_cell.angle_alpha   90.00
_cell.angle_beta   90.00
_cell.angle_gamma   90.00
#
_symmetry.space_group_name_H-M   'P 1'
#
loop_
_entity.id
_entity.type
_entity.pdbx_description
1 polymer ?
#
loop_
_entity_poly.entity_id
_entity_poly.type
_entity_poly.pdbx_seq_one_letter_code
_entity_poly.pdbx_strand_id
1 'polypeptide(L)' 'MPTEQVTVEMDKTALYLARGAAEAAHLSLGDWLSKVAREQGMVIAAEQAAENDRRFPDEPPGWADDVEDCMFREGD' A
#
# COMPACT_ATOMS: atom_id res chain seq x y z
N MET A 1 2.50 -20.97 -4.04
CA MET A 1 1.89 -19.83 -4.76
C MET A 1 2.28 -19.99 -6.22
N PRO A 2 1.34 -19.90 -7.18
CA PRO A 2 1.73 -19.86 -8.59
C PRO A 2 2.61 -18.64 -8.83
N THR A 3 3.73 -18.84 -9.53
CA THR A 3 4.61 -17.76 -9.98
C THR A 3 4.24 -17.39 -11.41
N GLU A 4 3.89 -16.13 -11.62
CA GLU A 4 3.67 -15.55 -12.93
C GLU A 4 4.95 -14.83 -13.39
N GLN A 5 5.27 -14.93 -14.68
CA GLN A 5 6.41 -14.26 -15.27
C GLN A 5 5.92 -13.05 -16.08
N VAL A 6 6.49 -11.88 -15.79
CA VAL A 6 6.17 -10.64 -16.48
C VAL A 6 7.41 -10.15 -17.21
N THR A 7 7.26 -9.81 -18.49
CA THR A 7 8.28 -9.13 -19.28
C THR A 7 7.96 -7.64 -19.28
N VAL A 8 8.94 -6.80 -18.95
CA VAL A 8 8.80 -5.35 -18.89
C VAL A 8 9.75 -4.72 -19.89
N GLU A 9 9.22 -3.85 -20.75
CA GLU A 9 10.04 -2.98 -21.58
C GLU A 9 10.42 -1.74 -20.79
N MET A 10 11.72 -1.42 -20.77
CA MET A 10 12.27 -0.27 -20.08
C MET A 10 13.15 0.52 -21.04
N ASP A 11 13.14 1.84 -20.90
CA ASP A 11 14.15 2.64 -21.57
C ASP A 11 15.54 2.32 -21.01
N LYS A 12 16.56 2.60 -21.81
CA LYS A 12 17.94 2.25 -21.49
C LYS A 12 18.41 2.90 -20.18
N THR A 13 18.02 4.14 -19.91
CA THR A 13 18.42 4.87 -18.69
C THR A 13 17.78 4.25 -17.47
N ALA A 14 16.47 3.98 -17.50
CA ALA A 14 15.78 3.30 -16.40
C ALA A 14 16.38 1.92 -16.11
N LEU A 15 16.73 1.15 -17.15
CA LEU A 15 17.38 -0.15 -16.97
C LEU A 15 18.73 -0.05 -16.25
N TYR A 16 19.57 0.94 -16.60
CA TYR A 16 20.85 1.14 -15.91
C TYR A 16 20.67 1.53 -14.44
N LEU A 17 19.73 2.44 -14.17
CA LEU A 17 19.42 2.86 -12.80
C LEU A 17 18.89 1.68 -11.97
N ALA A 18 17.99 0.88 -12.53
CA ALA A 18 17.46 -0.31 -11.86
C ALA A 18 18.56 -1.35 -11.57
N ARG A 19 19.50 -1.56 -12.50
CA ARG A 19 20.66 -2.44 -12.27
C ARG A 19 21.54 -1.93 -11.13
N GLY A 20 21.88 -0.64 -11.12
CA GLY A 20 22.69 -0.05 -10.04
C GLY A 20 22.01 -0.16 -8.68
N ALA A 21 20.70 0.06 -8.62
CA ALA A 21 19.92 -0.10 -7.38
C ALA A 21 19.85 -1.56 -6.91
N ALA A 22 19.68 -2.52 -7.84
CA ALA A 22 19.70 -3.94 -7.53
C ALA A 22 21.07 -4.38 -6.99
N GLU A 23 22.16 -3.93 -7.61
CA GLU A 23 23.53 -4.19 -7.16
C GLU A 23 23.78 -3.61 -5.75
N ALA A 24 23.36 -2.38 -5.50
CA ALA A 24 23.47 -1.74 -4.19
C ALA A 24 22.67 -2.48 -3.10
N ALA A 25 21.60 -3.16 -3.48
CA ALA A 25 20.78 -4.00 -2.60
C ALA A 25 21.27 -5.45 -2.50
N HIS A 26 22.33 -5.83 -3.22
CA HIS A 26 22.82 -7.21 -3.35
C HIS A 26 21.76 -8.21 -3.84
N LEU A 27 20.89 -7.77 -4.76
CA LEU A 27 19.82 -8.58 -5.34
C LEU A 27 20.03 -8.75 -6.84
N SER A 28 19.44 -9.80 -7.41
CA SER A 28 19.27 -9.85 -8.86
C SER A 28 18.30 -8.75 -9.31
N LEU A 29 18.41 -8.30 -10.56
CA LEU A 29 17.50 -7.29 -11.10
C LEU A 29 16.02 -7.72 -10.98
N GLY A 30 15.73 -9.00 -11.23
CA GLY A 30 14.37 -9.54 -11.15
C GLY A 30 13.82 -9.56 -9.72
N ASP A 31 14.65 -9.96 -8.74
CA ASP A 31 14.25 -9.96 -7.33
C ASP A 31 14.05 -8.53 -6.81
N TRP A 32 14.94 -7.62 -7.22
CA TRP A 32 14.82 -6.21 -6.87
C TRP A 32 13.55 -5.59 -7.45
N LEU A 33 13.24 -5.83 -8.73
CA LEU A 33 12.01 -5.35 -9.37
C LEU A 33 10.76 -5.94 -8.68
N SER A 34 10.79 -7.23 -8.33
CA SER A 34 9.69 -7.88 -7.61
C SER A 34 9.46 -7.27 -6.23
N LYS A 35 10.55 -6.97 -5.51
CA LYS A 35 10.50 -6.30 -4.21
C LYS A 35 9.90 -4.89 -4.34
N VAL A 36 10.40 -4.07 -5.26
CA VAL A 36 9.91 -2.70 -5.47
C VAL A 36 8.45 -2.70 -5.90
N ALA A 37 8.05 -3.60 -6.81
CA ALA A 37 6.66 -3.72 -7.23
C ALA A 37 5.73 -4.06 -6.06
N ARG A 38 6.16 -4.95 -5.16
CA ARG A 38 5.41 -5.28 -3.94
C ARG A 38 5.29 -4.07 -3.01
N GLU A 39 6.40 -3.39 -2.73
CA GLU A 39 6.43 -2.21 -1.85
C GLU A 39 5.51 -1.12 -2.39
N GLN A 40 5.58 -0.82 -3.69
CA GLN A 40 4.72 0.15 -4.32
C GLN A 40 3.25 -0.27 -4.31
N GLY A 41 2.96 -1.56 -4.54
CA GLY A 41 1.61 -2.10 -4.46
C GLY A 41 1.00 -1.96 -3.06
N MET A 42 1.81 -2.11 -2.01
CA MET A 42 1.35 -1.89 -0.63
C MET A 42 1.02 -0.41 -0.36
N VAL A 43 1.83 0.52 -0.87
CA VAL A 43 1.55 1.96 -0.76
C VAL A 43 0.25 2.32 -1.46
N ILE A 44 0.07 1.88 -2.71
CA ILE A 44 -1.16 2.14 -3.49
C ILE A 44 -2.38 1.55 -2.78
N ALA A 45 -2.27 0.33 -2.25
CA ALA A 45 -3.36 -0.30 -1.51
C ALA A 45 -3.73 0.50 -0.24
N ALA A 46 -2.73 0.99 0.49
CA ALA A 46 -2.95 1.82 1.68
C ALA A 46 -3.60 3.17 1.33
N GLU A 47 -3.13 3.85 0.28
CA GLU A 47 -3.73 5.09 -0.22
C GLU A 47 -5.18 4.88 -0.66
N GLN A 48 -5.45 3.79 -1.38
CA GLN A 48 -6.79 3.45 -1.84
C GLN A 48 -7.74 3.12 -0.68
N ALA A 49 -7.25 2.43 0.35
CA ALA A 49 -8.02 2.19 1.57
C ALA A 49 -8.33 3.50 2.31
N ALA A 50 -7.33 4.36 2.52
CA ALA A 50 -7.53 5.65 3.18
C ALA A 50 -8.46 6.59 2.40
N GLU A 51 -8.45 6.55 1.06
CA GLU A 51 -9.42 7.26 0.22
C GLU A 51 -10.82 6.67 0.36
N ASN A 52 -10.92 5.34 0.42
CA ASN A 52 -12.20 4.66 0.58
C ASN A 52 -12.83 4.98 1.95
N ASP A 53 -12.06 4.95 3.04
CA ASP A 53 -12.52 5.31 4.39
C ASP A 53 -12.97 6.78 4.45
N ARG A 54 -12.28 7.69 3.74
CA ARG A 54 -12.70 9.10 3.65
C ARG A 54 -14.03 9.26 2.90
N ARG A 55 -14.30 8.41 1.91
CA ARG A 55 -15.51 8.49 1.07
C ARG A 55 -16.70 7.75 1.67
N PHE A 56 -16.43 6.65 2.37
CA PHE A 56 -17.41 5.79 3.02
C PHE A 56 -16.92 5.50 4.44
N PRO A 57 -16.99 6.50 5.33
CA PRO A 57 -16.59 6.28 6.70
C PRO A 57 -17.54 5.23 7.31
N ASP A 58 -16.97 4.17 7.90
CA ASP A 58 -17.74 3.14 8.60
C ASP A 58 -18.57 3.75 9.74
N GLU A 59 -18.07 4.84 10.32
CA GLU A 59 -18.72 5.62 11.35
C GLU A 59 -19.21 6.96 10.78
N PRO A 60 -20.53 7.21 10.77
CA PRO A 60 -21.07 8.49 10.32
C PRO A 60 -20.58 9.64 11.23
N PRO A 61 -20.52 10.89 10.72
CA PRO A 61 -20.15 12.05 11.54
C PRO A 61 -21.05 12.15 12.78
N GLY A 62 -20.46 12.23 13.98
CA GLY A 62 -21.17 12.27 15.26
C GLY A 62 -21.29 10.92 15.98
N TRP A 63 -20.89 9.81 15.36
CA TRP A 63 -20.94 8.49 15.99
C TRP A 63 -20.13 8.39 17.29
N ALA A 64 -18.95 9.04 17.36
CA ALA A 64 -18.13 9.06 18.57
C ALA A 64 -18.85 9.75 19.74
N ASP A 65 -19.51 10.88 19.48
CA ASP A 65 -20.29 11.61 20.48
C ASP A 65 -21.52 10.79 20.92
N ASP A 66 -22.21 10.13 19.98
CA ASP A 66 -23.37 9.27 20.26
C ASP A 66 -23.02 8.02 21.08
N VAL A 67 -21.86 7.41 20.81
CA VAL A 67 -21.34 6.26 21.58
C VAL A 67 -20.92 6.68 22.99
N GLU A 68 -20.26 7.82 23.13
CA GLU A 68 -19.91 8.40 24.43
C GLU A 68 -21.18 8.65 25.27
N ASP A 69 -22.18 9.29 24.67
CA ASP A 69 -23.49 9.53 25.29
C ASP A 69 -24.20 8.24 25.71
N CYS A 70 -24.06 7.15 24.96
CA CYS A 70 -24.67 5.86 25.31
C CYS A 70 -23.93 5.14 26.46
N MET A 71 -22.59 5.16 26.48
CA MET A 71 -21.82 4.50 27.54
C MET A 71 -22.02 5.16 28.92
N PHE A 72 -22.19 6.48 28.98
CA PHE A 72 -22.39 7.21 30.23
C PHE A 72 -23.84 7.33 30.68
N ARG A 73 -24.81 6.94 29.84
CA ARG A 73 -26.26 6.95 30.16
C ARG A 73 -26.73 5.67 30.85
N GLU A 74 -25.99 4.56 30.77
CA GLU A 74 -26.30 3.30 31.46
C GLU A 74 -25.67 3.19 32.87
N GLY A 75 -24.94 4.21 33.32
CA GLY A 75 -24.21 4.22 34.60
C GLY A 75 -24.87 4.96 35.77
N ASP A 76 -26.09 5.50 35.58
CA ASP A 76 -26.86 6.30 36.56
C ASP A 76 -28.24 5.65 36.82
#